data_AF-A0A842MNL7-F1
#
_entry.id   AF-A0A842MNL7-F1
#
_cell.length_a   1.000
_cell.length_b   1.000
_cell.length_c   1.000
_cell.angle_alpha   90.00
_cell.angle_beta   90.00
_cell.angle_gamma   90.00
#
_symmetry.space_group_name_H-M   'P 1'
#
loop_
_entity.id
_entity.type
_entity.pdbx_description
1 polymer ?
#
loop_
_entity_poly.entity_id
_entity_poly.type
_entity_poly.pdbx_seq_one_letter_code
_entity_poly.pdbx_strand_id
1 'polypeptide(L)'
;MNHVAVHVSTTRTSFDAYYFLRKVLDVCENKPLILVDKGPWYRWALQGLGLKYKHETFGERNAIEGWYSLFKARVKRFWKRWSVAWACLYNLEVLS
;
A
#
# COMPACT_ATOMS: atom_id res chain seq x y z
N MET A 1 -15.61 13.16 2.61
CA MET A 1 -14.35 13.13 3.38
C MET A 1 -13.39 12.18 2.68
N ASN A 2 -12.13 12.58 2.48
CA ASN A 2 -11.11 11.70 1.90
C ASN A 2 -10.37 10.99 3.04
N HIS A 3 -10.55 9.68 3.17
CA HIS A 3 -9.88 8.86 4.18
C HIS A 3 -8.65 8.19 3.56
N VAL A 4 -7.48 8.36 4.17
CA VAL A 4 -6.24 7.69 3.77
C VAL A 4 -5.93 6.61 4.79
N ALA A 5 -5.89 5.36 4.35
CA ALA A 5 -5.52 4.21 5.16
C ALA A 5 -4.17 3.66 4.69
N VAL A 6 -3.28 3.35 5.64
CA VAL A 6 -1.95 2.80 5.37
C VAL A 6 -1.74 1.59 6.26
N HIS A 7 -1.30 0.48 5.67
CA HIS A 7 -0.92 -0.72 6.39
C HIS A 7 0.50 -1.12 6.02
N VAL A 8 1.29 -1.44 7.05
CA VAL A 8 2.68 -1.85 6.92
C VAL A 8 2.78 -3.25 7.53
N SER A 9 3.18 -4.21 6.70
CA SER A 9 3.43 -5.60 7.08
C SER A 9 4.86 -5.97 6.76
N THR A 10 5.42 -6.91 7.51
CA THR A 10 6.75 -7.50 7.22
C THR A 10 6.69 -8.50 6.07
N THR A 11 5.51 -9.02 5.77
CA THR A 11 5.21 -9.97 4.70
C THR A 11 4.41 -9.33 3.57
N ARG A 12 4.42 -9.93 2.38
CA ARG A 12 3.62 -9.53 1.20
C ARG A 12 2.68 -10.65 0.78
N THR A 13 1.81 -11.10 1.69
CA THR A 13 0.91 -12.21 1.44
C THR A 13 -0.51 -11.75 1.09
N SER A 14 -1.29 -12.63 0.48
CA SER A 14 -2.72 -12.38 0.23
C SER A 14 -3.52 -12.23 1.53
N PHE A 15 -3.05 -12.79 2.65
CA PHE A 15 -3.66 -12.62 3.97
C PHE A 15 -3.47 -11.21 4.52
N ASP A 16 -2.29 -10.62 4.34
CA ASP A 16 -2.02 -9.23 4.72
C ASP A 16 -2.98 -8.28 3.96
N ALA A 17 -3.11 -8.50 2.65
CA ALA A 17 -4.05 -7.76 1.81
C ALA A 17 -5.51 -7.95 2.27
N TYR A 18 -5.92 -9.17 2.59
CA TYR A 18 -7.26 -9.48 3.07
C TYR A 18 -7.57 -8.80 4.41
N TYR A 19 -6.65 -8.90 5.39
CA TYR A 19 -6.79 -8.26 6.69
C TYR A 19 -6.90 -6.75 6.56
N PHE A 20 -6.03 -6.14 5.76
CA PHE A 20 -6.07 -4.70 5.51
C PHE A 20 -7.40 -4.27 4.87
N LEU A 21 -7.84 -4.96 3.82
CA LEU A 21 -9.09 -4.64 3.13
C LEU A 21 -10.30 -4.75 4.06
N ARG A 22 -10.34 -5.76 4.94
CA ARG A 22 -11.38 -5.87 5.98
C ARG A 22 -11.41 -4.65 6.88
N LYS A 23 -10.25 -4.20 7.38
CA LYS A 23 -10.17 -3.00 8.23
C LYS A 23 -10.60 -1.72 7.52
N VAL A 24 -10.28 -1.59 6.23
CA VAL A 24 -10.75 -0.45 5.43
C VAL A 24 -12.27 -0.50 5.26
N LEU A 25 -12.83 -1.68 4.95
CA LEU A 25 -14.26 -1.85 4.80
C LEU A 25 -15.06 -1.61 6.09
N ASP A 26 -14.49 -1.90 7.26
CA ASP A 26 -15.13 -1.59 8.55
C ASP A 26 -15.35 -0.07 8.75
N VAL A 27 -14.54 0.76 8.07
CA VAL A 27 -14.61 2.23 8.15
C VAL A 27 -15.37 2.83 6.95
N CYS A 28 -15.47 2.10 5.84
CA CYS A 28 -16.18 2.55 4.65
C CYS A 28 -17.67 2.18 4.71
N GLU A 29 -18.55 3.17 4.66
CA GLU A 29 -20.02 2.95 4.67
C GLU A 29 -20.54 2.20 3.42
N ASN A 30 -19.79 2.22 2.32
CA ASN A 30 -20.13 1.54 1.06
C ASN A 30 -18.98 0.66 0.57
N LYS A 31 -19.29 -0.37 -0.22
CA LYS A 31 -18.27 -1.18 -0.93
C LYS A 31 -17.64 -0.32 -2.04
N PRO A 32 -16.44 0.25 -1.86
CA PRO A 32 -15.87 1.15 -2.85
C PRO A 32 -15.34 0.34 -4.03
N LEU A 33 -15.27 0.96 -5.21
CA LEU A 33 -14.48 0.42 -6.31
C LEU A 33 -13.00 0.55 -5.93
N ILE A 34 -12.28 -0.57 -5.89
CA ILE A 34 -10.87 -0.56 -5.50
C ILE A 34 -10.00 -0.47 -6.75
N LEU A 35 -9.18 0.58 -6.81
CA LEU A 35 -8.11 0.71 -7.80
C LEU A 35 -6.87 0.01 -7.26
N VAL A 36 -6.39 -1.00 -7.97
CA VAL A 36 -5.31 -1.87 -7.50
C VAL A 36 -4.25 -2.05 -8.55
N ASP A 37 -3.02 -2.24 -8.05
CA ASP A 37 -1.90 -2.61 -8.89
C ASP A 37 -1.97 -4.07 -9.37
N LYS A 38 -1.09 -4.43 -10.31
CA LYS A 38 -0.91 -5.81 -10.80
C LYS A 38 -0.33 -6.77 -9.74
N GLY A 39 -0.26 -6.36 -8.48
CA GLY A 39 0.19 -7.19 -7.36
C GLY A 39 -0.68 -8.44 -7.22
N PRO A 40 -0.13 -9.66 -7.32
CA PRO A 40 -0.91 -10.90 -7.33
C PRO A 40 -1.66 -11.16 -6.02
N TRP A 41 -1.16 -10.65 -4.90
CA TRP A 41 -1.74 -10.82 -3.56
C TRP A 41 -3.13 -10.18 -3.41
N TYR A 42 -3.44 -9.11 -4.15
CA TYR A 42 -4.73 -8.45 -4.04
C TYR A 42 -5.85 -9.24 -4.70
N ARG A 43 -5.57 -9.96 -5.79
CA ARG A 43 -6.62 -10.65 -6.56
C ARG A 43 -7.40 -11.64 -5.70
N TRP A 44 -6.69 -12.46 -4.94
CA TRP A 44 -7.31 -13.44 -4.06
C TRP A 44 -8.13 -12.76 -2.95
N ALA A 45 -7.59 -11.73 -2.32
CA ALA A 45 -8.26 -11.01 -1.24
C ALA A 45 -9.54 -10.29 -1.72
N LEU A 46 -9.48 -9.64 -2.88
CA LEU A 46 -10.60 -8.91 -3.48
C LEU A 46 -11.72 -9.86 -3.91
N GLN A 47 -11.37 -10.99 -4.52
CA GLN A 47 -12.31 -12.05 -4.87
C GLN A 47 -12.96 -12.65 -3.62
N GLY A 48 -12.18 -12.95 -2.59
CA GLY A 48 -12.68 -13.48 -1.31
C GLY A 48 -13.62 -12.53 -0.56
N LEU A 49 -13.51 -11.22 -0.79
CA LEU A 49 -14.38 -10.19 -0.20
C LEU A 49 -15.54 -9.77 -1.12
N GLY A 50 -15.62 -10.30 -2.35
CA GLY A 50 -16.64 -9.95 -3.32
C GLY A 50 -16.61 -8.47 -3.74
N LEU A 51 -15.43 -7.87 -3.78
CA LEU A 51 -15.24 -6.45 -4.11
C LEU A 51 -15.01 -6.28 -5.61
N LYS A 52 -15.64 -5.25 -6.19
CA LYS A 52 -15.33 -4.83 -7.55
C LYS A 52 -13.99 -4.11 -7.53
N TYR A 53 -13.10 -4.49 -8.43
CA TYR A 53 -11.80 -3.87 -8.57
C TYR A 53 -11.46 -3.60 -10.03
N LYS A 54 -10.70 -2.53 -10.28
CA LYS A 54 -10.20 -2.18 -11.60
C LYS A 54 -8.68 -2.17 -11.56
N HIS A 55 -8.06 -2.89 -12.50
CA HIS A 55 -6.64 -2.74 -12.76
C HIS A 55 -6.44 -1.52 -13.64
N GLU A 56 -5.76 -0.52 -13.12
CA GLU A 56 -5.48 0.71 -13.87
C GLU A 56 -3.98 0.95 -13.82
N THR A 57 -3.32 0.93 -14.98
CA THR A 57 -1.84 1.01 -15.06
C THR A 57 -1.34 2.45 -15.05
N PHE A 58 -2.17 3.43 -15.44
CA PHE A 58 -1.85 4.87 -15.50
C PHE A 58 -3.14 5.68 -15.27
N GLY A 59 -3.12 6.70 -14.40
CA GLY A 59 -4.31 7.50 -14.05
C GLY A 59 -4.24 8.15 -12.66
N GLU A 60 -5.30 7.98 -11.86
CA GLU A 60 -5.44 8.50 -10.48
C GLU A 60 -4.29 8.12 -9.53
N ARG A 61 -3.45 7.15 -9.94
CA ARG A 61 -2.20 6.81 -9.29
C ARG A 61 -1.24 7.98 -9.12
N ASN A 62 -1.27 9.00 -9.98
CA ASN A 62 -0.31 10.10 -9.87
C ASN A 62 -0.41 10.83 -8.51
N ALA A 63 -1.63 10.96 -7.96
CA ALA A 63 -1.84 11.53 -6.63
C ALA A 63 -1.30 10.61 -5.52
N ILE A 64 -1.52 9.30 -5.66
CA ILE A 64 -1.05 8.29 -4.70
C ILE A 64 0.48 8.18 -4.75
N GLU A 65 1.09 8.13 -5.93
CA GLU A 65 2.53 8.09 -6.16
C GLU A 65 3.22 9.35 -5.65
N GLY A 66 2.62 10.53 -5.85
CA GLY A 66 3.08 11.79 -5.27
C GLY A 66 3.06 11.76 -3.74
N TRP A 67 1.96 11.31 -3.15
CA TRP A 67 1.85 11.13 -1.70
C TRP A 67 2.88 10.11 -1.17
N TYR A 68 3.04 8.98 -1.85
CA TYR A 68 3.99 7.92 -1.48
C TYR A 68 5.45 8.40 -1.59
N SER A 69 5.76 9.22 -2.59
CA SER A 69 7.07 9.83 -2.77
C SER A 69 7.41 10.79 -1.64
N LEU A 70 6.46 11.64 -1.25
CA LEU A 70 6.60 12.52 -0.09
C LEU A 70 6.77 11.72 1.20
N PHE A 71 5.98 10.66 1.38
CA PHE A 71 6.08 9.77 2.52
C PHE A 71 7.46 9.11 2.61
N LYS A 72 7.95 8.50 1.52
CA LYS A 72 9.29 7.91 1.44
C LYS A 72 10.39 8.93 1.77
N ALA A 73 10.28 10.15 1.25
CA ALA A 73 11.25 11.22 1.53
C ALA A 73 11.28 11.59 3.02
N ARG A 74 10.12 11.68 3.67
CA ARG A 74 10.00 11.96 5.11
C ARG A 74 10.56 10.83 5.97
N VAL A 75 10.20 9.58 5.66
CA VAL A 75 10.71 8.39 6.34
C VAL A 75 12.23 8.32 6.20
N LYS A 76 12.77 8.51 4.99
CA LYS A 76 14.22 8.54 4.75
C LYS A 76 14.92 9.63 5.57
N ARG A 77 14.34 10.82 5.68
CA ARG A 77 14.90 11.93 6.48
C ARG A 77 14.84 11.63 7.98
N PHE A 78 13.76 11.02 8.45
CA PHE A 78 13.63 10.56 9.83
C PHE A 78 14.72 9.55 10.15
N TRP A 79 14.85 8.47 9.37
CA TRP A 79 15.86 7.44 9.60
C TRP A 79 17.30 7.98 9.53
N LYS A 80 17.60 8.92 8.62
CA LYS A 80 18.91 9.59 8.57
C LYS A 80 19.26 10.39 9.83
N ARG A 81 18.25 10.89 10.56
CA ARG A 81 18.45 11.68 11.78
C ARG A 81 18.67 10.79 13.01
N TRP A 82 18.13 9.57 13.00
CA TRP A 82 18.12 8.66 14.15
C TRP A 82 19.06 7.44 14.01
N SER A 83 19.83 7.33 12.93
CA SER A 83 20.73 6.20 12.71
C SER A 83 22.05 6.32 13.50
N VAL A 84 22.02 5.87 14.76
CA VAL A 84 23.08 5.00 15.27
C VAL A 84 22.90 3.62 14.61
N ALA A 85 23.83 3.28 13.71
CA ALA A 85 24.13 1.92 13.24
C ALA A 85 22.98 1.03 12.68
N TRP A 86 22.33 1.38 11.57
CA TRP A 86 21.59 0.41 10.74
C TRP A 86 21.60 0.76 9.23
N ALA A 87 22.75 1.19 8.71
CA ALA A 87 22.92 1.52 7.29
C ALA A 87 22.94 0.30 6.32
N CYS A 88 22.47 -0.89 6.74
CA CYS A 88 22.61 -2.13 5.97
C CYS A 88 21.32 -2.70 5.35
N LEU A 89 20.17 -2.01 5.38
CA LEU A 89 18.88 -2.61 4.95
C LEU A 89 17.99 -1.79 4.02
N TYR A 90 18.56 -0.83 3.27
CA TYR A 90 17.79 -0.08 2.25
C TYR A 90 18.48 -0.03 0.87
N ASN A 91 19.19 -1.10 0.51
CA ASN A 91 19.73 -1.31 -0.84
C ASN A 91 19.17 -2.58 -1.50
N LEU A 92 17.86 -2.81 -1.38
CA LEU A 92 17.19 -3.91 -2.07
C LEU A 92 15.80 -3.48 -2.57
N GLU A 93 15.74 -2.44 -3.41
CA GLU A 93 14.57 -2.18 -4.28
C GLU A 93 14.96 -1.27 -5.47
N VAL A 94 16.12 -1.57 -6.07
CA VAL A 94 16.44 -1.30 -7.46
C VAL A 94 17.06 -2.59 -7.97
N LEU A 95 16.44 -3.23 -8.98
CA LEU A 95 16.69 -4.58 -9.53
C LEU A 95 15.80 -5.71 -8.97
N SER A 96 14.53 -5.72 -9.39
CA SER A 96 13.96 -6.76 -10.27
C SER A 96 12.62 -6.31 -10.81
#